data_AF-A0A959F3J7-F1
#
_entry.id   AF-A0A959F3J7-F1
#
_cell.length_a   1.000
_cell.length_b   1.000
_cell.length_c   1.000
_cell.angle_alpha   90.00
_cell.angle_beta   90.00
_cell.angle_gamma   90.00
#
_symmetry.space_group_name_H-M   'P 1'
#
loop_
_entity.id
_entity.type
_entity.pdbx_description
1 polymer ?
#
loop_
_entity_poly.entity_id
_entity_poly.type
_entity_poly.pdbx_seq_one_letter_code
_entity_poly.pdbx_strand_id
1 'polypeptide(L)'
;MPEFLYNNKLYYNPVEFAMDRIGGTWKMPILWRLKDRVMRFSELKKDIPHITDKMLTTQLRQLEAEGFIHRKVYPVVPPKVEYSITEKGETAIPVIEMIRNYGLELMEREGIAE
;
A
#
# COMPACT_ATOMS: atom_id res chain seq x y z
N MET A 1 18.66 -8.94 -16.42
CA MET A 1 18.13 -8.40 -15.15
C MET A 1 19.00 -8.97 -14.04
N PRO A 2 19.58 -8.16 -13.15
CA PRO A 2 20.51 -8.67 -12.13
C PRO A 2 19.75 -9.36 -11.00
N GLU A 3 20.29 -10.48 -10.54
CA GLU A 3 19.88 -11.11 -9.29
C GLU A 3 20.57 -10.40 -8.11
N PHE A 4 19.90 -10.28 -6.97
CA PHE A 4 20.48 -9.66 -5.77
C PHE A 4 19.84 -10.16 -4.49
N LEU A 5 20.60 -10.08 -3.38
CA LEU A 5 20.15 -10.47 -2.05
C LEU A 5 19.75 -9.23 -1.24
N TYR A 6 18.56 -9.26 -0.64
CA TYR A 6 18.11 -8.22 0.28
C TYR A 6 17.29 -8.84 1.43
N ASN A 7 17.62 -8.50 2.68
CA ASN A 7 16.99 -9.05 3.90
C ASN A 7 16.84 -10.58 3.88
N ASN A 8 17.92 -11.29 3.53
CA ASN A 8 17.96 -12.77 3.42
C ASN A 8 16.97 -13.37 2.39
N LYS A 9 16.47 -12.58 1.44
CA LYS A 9 15.67 -13.04 0.30
C LYS A 9 16.41 -12.74 -1.00
N LEU A 10 16.56 -13.76 -1.85
CA LEU A 10 17.10 -13.63 -3.20
C LEU A 10 15.98 -13.12 -4.13
N TYR A 11 16.30 -12.10 -4.92
CA TYR A 11 15.42 -11.55 -5.96
C TYR A 11 16.07 -11.77 -7.31
N TYR A 12 15.27 -12.23 -8.29
CA TYR A 12 15.77 -12.52 -9.63
C TYR A 12 15.75 -11.29 -10.56
N ASN A 13 14.94 -10.28 -10.20
CA ASN A 13 14.87 -9.03 -10.94
C ASN A 13 14.28 -7.88 -10.09
N PRO A 14 14.49 -6.61 -10.48
CA PRO A 14 13.95 -5.45 -9.77
C PRO A 14 12.42 -5.36 -9.72
N VAL A 15 11.70 -5.97 -10.68
CA VAL A 15 10.23 -5.98 -10.70
C VAL A 15 9.70 -6.84 -9.56
N GLU A 16 10.30 -7.99 -9.31
CA GLU A 16 9.98 -8.85 -8.17
C GLU A 16 10.16 -8.09 -6.85
N PHE A 17 11.26 -7.34 -6.71
CA PHE A 17 11.49 -6.51 -5.54
C PHE A 17 10.43 -5.43 -5.38
N ALA A 18 10.09 -4.70 -6.45
CA ALA A 18 9.03 -3.71 -6.41
C ALA A 18 7.67 -4.33 -6.01
N MET A 19 7.33 -5.48 -6.57
CA MET A 19 6.10 -6.21 -6.23
C MET A 19 6.07 -6.68 -4.77
N ASP A 20 7.20 -7.05 -4.20
CA ASP A 20 7.32 -7.40 -2.78
C ASP A 20 7.13 -6.16 -1.88
N ARG A 21 7.62 -4.99 -2.31
CA ARG A 21 7.52 -3.72 -1.58
C ARG A 21 6.12 -3.12 -1.60
N ILE A 22 5.52 -2.96 -2.79
CA ILE A 22 4.26 -2.21 -2.96
C ILE A 22 3.13 -3.04 -3.57
N GLY A 23 3.42 -4.21 -4.13
CA GLY A 23 2.44 -5.08 -4.77
C GLY A 23 1.55 -5.86 -3.81
N GLY A 24 0.94 -6.92 -4.35
CA GLY A 24 -0.07 -7.72 -3.65
C GLY A 24 -1.41 -7.00 -3.54
N THR A 25 -2.37 -7.66 -2.87
CA THR A 25 -3.77 -7.23 -2.84
C THR A 25 -4.01 -5.94 -2.05
N TRP A 26 -3.17 -5.62 -1.06
CA TRP A 26 -3.53 -4.66 0.00
C TRP A 26 -2.65 -3.42 0.08
N LYS A 27 -1.36 -3.53 -0.26
CA LYS A 27 -0.41 -2.41 -0.11
C LYS A 27 -0.76 -1.23 -1.02
N MET A 28 -1.01 -1.48 -2.31
CA MET A 28 -1.40 -0.41 -3.25
C MET A 28 -2.71 0.27 -2.85
N PRO A 29 -3.81 -0.45 -2.52
CA PRO A 29 -5.01 0.21 -2.03
C PRO A 29 -4.78 1.08 -0.81
N ILE A 30 -4.02 0.62 0.19
CA ILE A 30 -3.72 1.40 1.40
C ILE A 30 -2.96 2.69 1.04
N LEU A 31 -1.87 2.58 0.28
CA LEU A 31 -1.08 3.73 -0.15
C LEU A 31 -1.92 4.73 -0.95
N TRP A 32 -2.77 4.23 -1.84
CA TRP A 32 -3.67 5.06 -2.63
C TRP A 32 -4.64 5.89 -1.78
N ARG A 33 -5.11 5.39 -0.64
CA ARG A 33 -6.02 6.15 0.25
C ARG A 33 -5.26 7.16 1.11
N LEU A 34 -4.02 6.84 1.47
CA LEU A 34 -3.17 7.72 2.28
C LEU A 34 -2.51 8.86 1.50
N LYS A 35 -2.52 8.79 0.15
CA LYS A 35 -1.92 9.82 -0.71
C LYS A 35 -2.55 11.22 -0.53
N ASP A 36 -3.85 11.28 -0.24
CA ASP A 36 -4.60 12.54 -0.20
C ASP A 36 -4.81 13.06 1.23
N ARG A 37 -4.69 12.20 2.25
CA ARG A 37 -5.00 12.55 3.64
C ARG A 37 -4.44 11.58 4.66
N VAL A 38 -4.28 12.09 5.88
CA VAL A 38 -4.05 11.31 7.10
C VAL A 38 -5.33 10.55 7.46
N MET A 39 -5.22 9.26 7.81
CA MET A 39 -6.37 8.41 8.13
C MET A 39 -6.15 7.56 9.38
N ARG A 40 -7.23 7.23 10.08
CA ARG A 40 -7.28 6.24 11.16
C ARG A 40 -7.50 4.83 10.62
N PHE A 41 -7.25 3.83 11.46
CA PHE A 41 -7.50 2.43 11.13
C PHE A 41 -8.94 2.17 10.67
N SER A 42 -9.93 2.69 11.41
CA SER A 42 -11.35 2.50 11.10
C SER A 42 -11.76 3.13 9.77
N GLU A 43 -11.14 4.26 9.40
CA GLU A 43 -11.38 4.93 8.13
C GLU A 43 -10.80 4.12 6.97
N LEU A 44 -9.56 3.62 7.10
CA LEU A 44 -8.97 2.71 6.11
C LEU A 44 -9.78 1.42 5.96
N LYS A 45 -10.26 0.84 7.06
CA LYS A 45 -11.09 -0.36 7.06
C LYS A 45 -12.45 -0.11 6.40
N LYS A 46 -13.02 1.09 6.56
CA LYS A 46 -14.26 1.50 5.90
C LYS A 46 -14.06 1.68 4.39
N ASP A 47 -12.95 2.31 3.99
CA ASP A 47 -12.63 2.56 2.57
C ASP A 47 -12.16 1.29 1.82
N ILE A 48 -11.76 0.25 2.56
CA ILE A 48 -11.34 -1.06 2.02
C ILE A 48 -12.16 -2.17 2.72
N PRO A 49 -13.47 -2.28 2.48
CA PRO A 49 -14.36 -3.08 3.32
C PRO A 49 -14.03 -4.58 3.37
N HIS A 50 -13.41 -5.12 2.31
CA HIS A 50 -13.07 -6.53 2.14
C HIS A 50 -11.75 -6.96 2.81
N ILE A 51 -10.93 -6.02 3.33
CA ILE A 51 -9.70 -6.38 4.08
C ILE A 51 -10.06 -6.82 5.50
N THR A 52 -9.51 -7.93 6.02
CA THR A 52 -9.73 -8.28 7.44
C THR A 52 -8.91 -7.40 8.37
N ASP A 53 -9.33 -7.23 9.63
CA ASP A 53 -8.58 -6.43 10.62
C ASP A 53 -7.16 -6.94 10.84
N LYS A 54 -7.01 -8.27 10.88
CA LYS A 54 -5.70 -8.94 10.95
C LYS A 54 -4.84 -8.54 9.75
N MET A 55 -5.40 -8.60 8.55
CA MET A 55 -4.66 -8.28 7.34
C MET A 55 -4.30 -6.79 7.28
N LEU A 56 -5.24 -5.88 7.55
CA LEU A 56 -4.96 -4.45 7.58
C LEU A 56 -3.85 -4.11 8.58
N THR A 57 -3.90 -4.70 9.77
CA THR A 57 -2.84 -4.53 10.78
C THR A 57 -1.48 -5.03 10.28
N THR A 58 -1.43 -6.21 9.67
CA THR A 58 -0.19 -6.76 9.09
C THR A 58 0.37 -5.86 8.00
N GLN A 59 -0.48 -5.39 7.08
CA GLN A 59 -0.05 -4.58 5.95
C GLN A 59 0.42 -3.18 6.38
N LEU A 60 -0.28 -2.54 7.33
CA LEU A 60 0.16 -1.26 7.90
C LEU A 60 1.51 -1.39 8.61
N ARG A 61 1.73 -2.45 9.40
CA ARG A 61 3.03 -2.69 10.04
C ARG A 61 4.15 -2.93 9.03
N GLN A 62 3.88 -3.65 7.95
CA GLN A 62 4.86 -3.87 6.89
C GLN A 62 5.20 -2.56 6.17
N LEU A 63 4.18 -1.79 5.76
CA LEU A 63 4.39 -0.51 5.10
C LEU A 63 5.13 0.50 6.00
N GLU A 64 4.86 0.49 7.31
CA GLU A 64 5.56 1.32 8.30
C GLU A 64 7.02 0.88 8.44
N ALA A 65 7.29 -0.42 8.62
CA ALA A 65 8.64 -0.97 8.73
C ALA A 65 9.48 -0.74 7.47
N GLU A 66 8.84 -0.73 6.30
CA GLU A 66 9.47 -0.45 5.02
C GLU A 66 9.57 1.06 4.73
N GLY A 67 9.00 1.91 5.59
CA GLY A 67 9.09 3.36 5.51
C GLY A 67 8.19 4.02 4.47
N PHE A 68 7.16 3.34 3.96
CA PHE A 68 6.18 3.92 3.03
C PHE A 68 5.09 4.72 3.74
N ILE A 69 4.82 4.43 5.02
CA ILE A 69 3.86 5.17 5.83
C ILE A 69 4.46 5.51 7.19
N HIS A 70 3.96 6.59 7.78
CA HIS A 70 4.24 6.99 9.16
C HIS A 70 3.00 6.74 10.01
N ARG A 71 3.20 6.08 11.17
CA ARG A 71 2.18 5.85 12.19
C ARG A 71 2.41 6.80 13.36
N LYS A 72 1.39 7.57 13.72
CA LYS A 72 1.43 8.51 14.84
C LYS A 72 0.41 8.12 15.91
N VAL A 73 0.90 7.94 17.14
CA VAL A 73 0.06 7.69 18.32
C VAL A 73 -0.13 8.99 19.07
N TYR A 74 -1.39 9.33 19.35
CA TYR A 74 -1.75 10.47 20.18
C TYR A 74 -2.19 9.97 21.56
N PRO A 75 -1.50 10.39 22.64
CA PRO A 75 -1.85 10.02 24.00
C PRO A 75 -3.04 10.86 24.50
N VAL A 76 -4.19 10.67 23.88
CA VAL A 76 -5.48 11.26 24.25
C VAL A 76 -6.41 10.16 24.77
N VAL A 77 -7.53 10.53 25.40
CA VAL A 77 -8.57 9.58 25.82
C VAL A 77 -9.81 9.78 24.93
N PRO A 78 -10.27 8.74 24.19
CA PRO A 78 -9.61 7.45 23.96
C PRO A 78 -8.35 7.58 23.07
N PRO A 79 -7.36 6.66 23.19
CA PRO A 79 -6.13 6.70 22.37
C PRO A 79 -6.44 6.75 20.88
N LYS A 80 -5.75 7.64 20.17
CA LYS A 80 -5.94 7.86 18.74
C LYS A 80 -4.67 7.48 17.98
N VAL A 81 -4.82 6.74 16.89
CA VAL A 81 -3.72 6.37 15.99
C VAL A 81 -4.07 6.84 14.60
N GLU A 82 -3.11 7.50 13.96
CA GLU A 82 -3.20 7.95 12.57
C GLU A 82 -2.08 7.36 11.74
N TYR A 83 -2.36 7.21 10.45
CA TYR A 83 -1.44 6.79 9.41
C TYR A 83 -1.39 7.87 8.34
N SER A 84 -0.19 8.13 7.86
CA SER A 84 0.09 9.12 6.81
C SER A 84 1.12 8.55 5.86
N ILE A 85 1.06 8.91 4.59
CA ILE A 85 2.08 8.51 3.62
C ILE A 85 3.40 9.27 3.91
N THR A 86 4.54 8.65 3.62
CA THR A 86 5.87 9.30 3.72
C THR A 86 6.34 9.78 2.36
N GLU A 87 7.43 10.54 2.29
CA GLU A 87 8.07 10.92 1.01
C GLU A 87 8.41 9.70 0.14
N LYS A 88 8.90 8.61 0.75
CA LYS A 88 9.14 7.34 0.06
C LYS A 88 7.82 6.72 -0.42
N GLY A 89 6.77 6.78 0.41
CA GLY A 89 5.40 6.43 0.07
C GLY A 89 4.92 7.09 -1.23
N GLU A 90 5.11 8.41 -1.32
CA GLU A 90 4.67 9.23 -2.45
C GLU A 90 5.32 8.77 -3.77
N THR A 91 6.57 8.31 -3.75
CA THR A 91 7.24 7.80 -4.97
C THR A 91 6.54 6.57 -5.57
N ALA A 92 5.74 5.84 -4.79
CA ALA A 92 4.97 4.69 -5.28
C ALA A 92 3.66 5.10 -5.97
N ILE A 93 3.13 6.30 -5.70
CA ILE A 93 1.83 6.72 -6.21
C ILE A 93 1.77 6.77 -7.74
N PRO A 94 2.76 7.34 -8.47
CA PRO A 94 2.75 7.32 -9.93
C PRO A 94 2.76 5.90 -10.51
N VAL A 95 3.45 4.96 -9.87
CA VAL A 95 3.49 3.55 -10.30
C VAL A 95 2.13 2.88 -10.08
N ILE A 96 1.49 3.14 -8.94
CA ILE A 96 0.14 2.63 -8.65
C ILE A 96 -0.87 3.20 -9.64
N GLU A 97 -0.75 4.48 -10.00
CA GLU A 97 -1.60 5.12 -11.00
C GLU A 97 -1.44 4.48 -12.38
N MET A 98 -0.19 4.21 -12.81
CA MET A 98 0.06 3.47 -14.06
C MET A 98 -0.59 2.09 -14.06
N ILE A 99 -0.48 1.33 -12.97
CA ILE A 99 -1.09 0.00 -12.85
C ILE A 99 -2.62 0.10 -12.87
N ARG A 100 -3.19 1.11 -12.18
CA ARG A 100 -4.62 1.37 -12.20
C ARG A 100 -5.11 1.65 -13.62
N ASN A 101 -4.44 2.55 -14.34
CA ASN A 101 -4.86 2.93 -15.69
C ASN A 101 -4.75 1.76 -16.66
N TYR A 102 -3.67 0.98 -16.59
CA TYR A 102 -3.55 -0.26 -17.35
C TYR A 102 -4.65 -1.27 -17.00
N GLY A 103 -5.03 -1.38 -15.73
CA GLY A 103 -6.15 -2.21 -15.30
C GLY A 103 -7.49 -1.78 -15.91
N LEU A 104 -7.75 -0.47 -15.99
CA LEU A 104 -8.94 0.06 -16.66
C LEU A 104 -8.94 -0.26 -18.17
N GLU A 105 -7.81 -0.11 -18.84
CA GLU A 105 -7.67 -0.47 -20.26
C GLU A 105 -7.92 -1.97 -20.49
N LEU A 106 -7.46 -2.84 -19.58
CA LEU A 106 -7.72 -4.28 -19.67
C LEU A 106 -9.21 -4.60 -19.48
N MET A 107 -9.86 -3.97 -18.50
CA MET A 107 -11.30 -4.13 -18.28
C MET A 107 -12.10 -3.74 -19.53
N GLU A 108 -11.75 -2.63 -20.18
CA GLU A 108 -12.38 -2.19 -21.42
C GLU A 108 -12.20 -3.22 -22.55
N ARG A 109 -10.97 -3.72 -22.75
CA ARG A 109 -10.67 -4.73 -23.77
C ARG A 109 -11.39 -6.05 -23.54
N GLU A 110 -11.62 -6.42 -22.29
CA GLU A 110 -12.34 -7.63 -21.90
C GLU A 110 -13.86 -7.44 -21.80
N GLY A 111 -14.37 -6.22 -22.05
CA GLY A 111 -15.79 -5.91 -22.02
C GLY A 111 -16.40 -5.89 -20.61
N ILE A 112 -15.59 -5.63 -19.58
CA ILE A 112 -16.01 -5.54 -18.18
C ILE A 112 -16.51 -4.11 -17.94
N ALA A 113 -17.82 -3.93 -17.77
CA ALA A 113 -18.42 -2.65 -17.41
C ALA A 113 -18.24 -2.32 -15.91
N GLU A 114 -18.06 -1.03 -15.59
CA GLU A 114 -18.01 -0.50 -14.21
C GLU A 114 -19.36 -0.59 -13.48
#